data_AF-A0A1G2K2R0-F1
#
_entry.id   AF-A0A1G2K2R0-F1
#
_cell.length_a   1.000
_cell.length_b   1.000
_cell.length_c   1.000
_cell.angle_alpha   90.00
_cell.angle_beta   90.00
_cell.angle_gamma   90.00
#
_symmetry.space_group_name_H-M   'P 1'
#
loop_
_entity.id
_entity.type
_entity.pdbx_description
1 polymer ?
#
loop_
_entity_poly.entity_id
_entity_poly.type
_entity_poly.pdbx_seq_one_letter_code
_entity_poly.pdbx_strand_id
1 'polypeptide(L)'
;MKTLKEKVILVMLPFLTVPFLAFAQLNTVCDIVNLVNKAKNVFAYLVYIFAFFAILYSAFLFLTSGGNEEKVKSARNALIWGLVGIAVALFASYAVQFVAGIVGGSATTSCS
;
A
#
# COMPACT_ATOMS: atom_id res chain seq x y z
N MET A 1 -25.34 -2.19 7.22
CA MET A 1 -24.50 -1.05 6.80
C MET A 1 -23.83 -0.28 7.96
N LYS A 2 -24.32 -0.36 9.21
CA LYS A 2 -23.70 0.32 10.38
C LYS A 2 -22.30 -0.24 10.75
N THR A 3 -22.12 -1.55 10.65
CA THR A 3 -20.86 -2.25 10.97
C THR A 3 -19.71 -1.99 9.97
N LEU A 4 -20.04 -1.61 8.74
CA LEU A 4 -19.05 -1.27 7.69
C LEU A 4 -18.50 0.15 7.89
N LYS A 5 -19.36 1.13 8.18
CA LYS A 5 -18.92 2.51 8.43
C LYS A 5 -18.01 2.62 9.67
N GLU A 6 -18.32 1.91 10.74
CA GLU A 6 -17.52 1.92 11.97
C GLU A 6 -16.13 1.32 11.75
N LYS A 7 -16.03 0.17 11.05
CA LYS A 7 -14.74 -0.42 10.67
C LYS A 7 -13.94 0.46 9.71
N VAL A 8 -14.60 1.13 8.76
CA VAL A 8 -13.94 2.07 7.84
C VAL A 8 -13.41 3.30 8.58
N ILE A 9 -14.16 3.83 9.56
CA ILE A 9 -13.73 4.94 10.42
C ILE A 9 -12.51 4.53 11.27
N LEU A 10 -12.49 3.30 11.79
CA LEU A 10 -11.39 2.78 12.60
C LEU A 10 -10.10 2.55 11.78
N VAL A 11 -10.22 2.29 10.47
CA VAL A 11 -9.06 2.21 9.55
C VAL A 11 -8.61 3.61 9.07
N MET A 12 -9.53 4.58 8.96
CA MET A 12 -9.23 5.96 8.54
C MET A 12 -8.63 6.84 9.64
N LEU A 13 -8.94 6.58 10.92
CA LEU A 13 -8.39 7.34 12.05
C LEU A 13 -6.86 7.22 12.19
N PRO A 14 -6.25 6.01 12.17
CA PRO A 14 -4.79 5.90 12.20
C PRO A 14 -4.17 6.54 10.97
N PHE A 15 -4.82 6.49 9.80
CA PHE A 15 -4.30 7.06 8.56
C PHE A 15 -3.94 8.56 8.66
N LEU A 16 -4.69 9.36 9.43
CA LEU A 16 -4.39 10.77 9.67
C LEU A 16 -3.36 11.00 10.78
N THR A 17 -3.24 10.10 11.75
CA THR A 17 -2.36 10.27 12.91
C THR A 17 -0.96 9.69 12.71
N VAL A 18 -0.78 8.70 11.82
CA VAL A 18 0.56 8.12 11.57
C VAL A 18 1.58 9.14 11.01
N PRO A 19 1.23 10.04 10.07
CA PRO A 19 2.16 11.06 9.61
C PRO A 19 2.56 12.00 10.76
N PHE A 20 1.60 12.38 11.59
CA PHE A 20 1.82 13.31 12.70
C PHE A 20 2.77 12.74 13.76
N LEU A 21 2.65 11.44 14.09
CA LEU A 21 3.56 10.74 15.00
C LEU A 21 4.96 10.53 14.43
N ALA A 22 5.13 10.62 13.10
CA ALA A 22 6.42 10.49 12.44
C ALA A 22 7.26 11.77 12.64
N PHE A 23 6.64 12.95 12.61
CA PHE A 23 7.34 14.23 12.77
C PHE A 23 7.66 14.64 14.22
N ALA A 24 7.19 13.89 15.24
CA ALA A 24 7.34 14.27 16.65
C ALA A 24 8.65 13.80 17.32
N GLN A 25 9.41 12.91 16.69
CA GLN A 25 10.64 12.33 17.26
C GLN A 25 11.81 12.65 16.33
N LEU A 26 12.59 13.69 16.63
CA LEU A 26 13.80 14.06 15.88
C LEU A 26 14.90 14.44 16.88
N ASN A 27 15.72 13.48 17.29
CA ASN A 27 16.85 13.70 18.20
C ASN A 27 18.19 13.16 17.65
N THR A 28 18.21 12.16 16.74
CA THR A 28 19.46 11.62 16.14
C THR A 28 19.26 11.04 14.73
N VAL A 29 20.33 10.64 14.04
CA VAL A 29 20.32 10.03 12.69
C VAL A 29 19.39 8.80 12.59
N CYS A 30 19.16 8.10 13.71
CA CYS A 30 18.22 6.98 13.80
C CYS A 30 16.75 7.39 13.65
N ASP A 31 16.37 8.61 14.06
CA ASP A 31 15.00 9.10 13.89
C ASP A 31 14.66 9.34 12.41
N ILE A 32 15.66 9.71 11.59
CA ILE A 32 15.46 9.89 10.14
C ILE A 32 15.12 8.54 9.49
N VAL A 33 15.82 7.47 9.89
CA VAL A 33 15.55 6.12 9.38
C VAL A 33 14.17 5.63 9.84
N ASN A 34 13.81 5.89 11.09
CA ASN A 34 12.48 5.55 11.62
C ASN A 34 11.36 6.37 10.99
N LEU A 35 11.59 7.65 10.68
CA LEU A 35 10.67 8.50 9.94
C LEU A 35 10.43 7.93 8.53
N VAL A 36 11.50 7.55 7.83
CA VAL A 36 11.39 6.94 6.50
C VAL A 36 10.66 5.60 6.56
N ASN A 37 10.94 4.75 7.54
CA ASN A 37 10.26 3.46 7.69
C ASN A 37 8.77 3.63 8.04
N LYS A 38 8.42 4.57 8.93
CA LYS A 38 7.02 4.92 9.23
C LYS A 38 6.32 5.47 7.97
N ALA A 39 6.96 6.38 7.23
CA ALA A 39 6.41 6.94 6.00
C ALA A 39 6.18 5.86 4.94
N LYS A 40 7.14 4.94 4.75
CA LYS A 40 6.99 3.79 3.85
C LYS A 40 5.82 2.89 4.25
N ASN A 41 5.66 2.60 5.54
CA ASN A 41 4.55 1.77 6.02
C ASN A 41 3.18 2.43 5.78
N VAL A 42 3.06 3.74 6.02
CA VAL A 42 1.83 4.49 5.73
C VAL A 42 1.50 4.46 4.25
N PHE A 43 2.50 4.71 3.41
CA PHE A 43 2.33 4.70 1.96
C PHE A 43 1.96 3.30 1.45
N ALA A 44 2.60 2.25 1.96
CA ALA A 44 2.29 0.87 1.62
C ALA A 44 0.83 0.53 1.97
N TYR A 45 0.37 0.89 3.17
CA TYR A 45 -1.02 0.67 3.58
C TYR A 45 -2.04 1.34 2.64
N LEU A 46 -1.78 2.58 2.24
CA LEU A 46 -2.62 3.29 1.26
C LEU A 46 -2.73 2.54 -0.06
N VAL A 47 -1.59 2.10 -0.59
CA VAL A 47 -1.52 1.38 -1.87
C VAL A 47 -2.32 0.08 -1.79
N TYR A 48 -2.21 -0.67 -0.69
CA TYR A 48 -2.98 -1.91 -0.51
C TYR A 48 -4.49 -1.69 -0.45
N ILE A 49 -4.94 -0.66 0.25
CA ILE A 49 -6.37 -0.30 0.33
C ILE A 49 -6.90 0.09 -1.05
N PHE A 50 -6.18 0.94 -1.78
CA PHE A 50 -6.56 1.34 -3.14
C PHE A 50 -6.61 0.15 -4.09
N ALA A 51 -5.60 -0.73 -4.04
CA ALA A 51 -5.54 -1.92 -4.87
C ALA A 51 -6.73 -2.86 -4.60
N PHE A 52 -7.12 -3.05 -3.34
CA PHE A 52 -8.28 -3.86 -2.97
C PHE A 52 -9.59 -3.32 -3.57
N PHE A 53 -9.84 -2.01 -3.46
CA PHE A 53 -11.03 -1.39 -4.06
C PHE A 53 -11.02 -1.42 -5.59
N ALA A 54 -9.85 -1.25 -6.23
CA ALA A 54 -9.72 -1.35 -7.68
C ALA A 54 -10.06 -2.76 -8.20
N ILE A 55 -9.62 -3.81 -7.50
CA ILE A 55 -9.95 -5.20 -7.85
C ILE A 55 -11.45 -5.45 -7.71
N LEU A 56 -12.06 -5.02 -6.60
CA LEU A 56 -13.51 -5.10 -6.40
C LEU A 56 -14.29 -4.43 -7.52
N TYR A 57 -13.91 -3.19 -7.89
CA TYR A 57 -14.55 -2.46 -8.98
C TYR A 57 -14.42 -3.20 -10.32
N SER A 58 -13.23 -3.73 -10.63
CA SER A 58 -12.99 -4.49 -11.86
C SER A 58 -13.84 -5.78 -11.93
N ALA A 59 -14.03 -6.46 -10.79
CA ALA A 59 -14.83 -7.67 -10.70
C ALA A 59 -16.33 -7.39 -10.94
N PHE A 60 -16.87 -6.33 -10.33
CA PHE A 60 -18.25 -5.90 -10.59
C PHE A 60 -18.46 -5.47 -12.04
N LEU A 61 -17.50 -4.74 -12.62
CA LEU A 61 -17.55 -4.36 -14.02
C LEU A 61 -17.57 -5.60 -14.92
N PHE A 62 -16.75 -6.62 -14.62
CA PHE A 62 -16.71 -7.87 -15.38
C PHE A 62 -18.04 -8.64 -15.31
N LEU A 63 -18.62 -8.78 -14.10
CA LEU A 63 -19.88 -9.50 -13.88
C LEU A 63 -21.09 -8.79 -14.52
N THR A 64 -21.10 -7.45 -14.52
CA THR A 64 -22.22 -6.65 -15.08
C THR A 64 -22.06 -6.35 -16.58
N SER A 65 -20.95 -6.76 -17.20
CA SER A 65 -20.66 -6.47 -18.61
C SER A 65 -21.61 -7.16 -19.60
N GLY A 66 -22.33 -8.22 -19.19
CA GLY A 66 -23.43 -8.81 -19.98
C GLY A 66 -23.10 -9.26 -21.41
N GLY A 67 -21.82 -9.48 -21.74
CA GLY A 67 -21.36 -9.82 -23.09
C GLY A 67 -20.93 -8.65 -23.98
N ASN A 68 -20.97 -7.40 -23.49
CA ASN A 68 -20.40 -6.27 -24.23
C ASN A 68 -18.86 -6.32 -24.19
N GLU A 69 -18.23 -6.61 -25.33
CA GLU A 69 -16.77 -6.73 -25.47
C GLU A 69 -15.99 -5.54 -24.94
N GLU A 70 -16.51 -4.32 -25.10
CA GLU A 70 -15.83 -3.10 -24.67
C GLU A 70 -15.72 -3.03 -23.14
N LYS A 71 -16.80 -3.40 -22.44
CA LYS A 71 -16.86 -3.43 -20.97
C LYS A 71 -16.01 -4.57 -20.40
N VAL A 72 -16.02 -5.73 -21.05
CA VAL A 72 -15.17 -6.88 -20.69
C VAL A 72 -13.69 -6.54 -20.86
N LYS A 73 -13.32 -5.87 -21.95
CA LYS A 73 -11.93 -5.45 -22.21
C LYS A 73 -11.46 -4.43 -21.18
N SER A 74 -12.31 -3.44 -20.85
CA SER A 74 -12.01 -2.45 -19.81
C SER A 74 -11.85 -3.11 -18.43
N ALA A 75 -12.75 -4.03 -18.06
CA ALA A 75 -12.66 -4.77 -16.80
C ALA A 75 -11.38 -5.61 -16.69
N ARG A 76 -10.98 -6.32 -17.77
CA ARG A 76 -9.72 -7.08 -17.81
C ARG A 76 -8.51 -6.17 -17.63
N ASN A 77 -8.47 -5.04 -18.34
CA ASN A 77 -7.38 -4.09 -18.21
C ASN A 77 -7.29 -3.55 -16.78
N ALA A 78 -8.41 -3.16 -16.18
CA ALA A 78 -8.45 -2.70 -14.79
C ALA A 78 -7.96 -3.77 -13.80
N LEU A 79 -8.31 -5.04 -14.04
CA LEU A 79 -7.87 -6.16 -13.21
C LEU A 79 -6.35 -6.41 -13.35
N ILE A 80 -5.81 -6.35 -14.57
CA ILE A 80 -4.36 -6.45 -14.82
C ILE A 80 -3.62 -5.32 -14.11
N TRP A 81 -4.09 -4.08 -14.24
CA TRP A 81 -3.48 -2.93 -13.54
C TRP A 81 -3.55 -3.08 -12.01
N GLY A 82 -4.65 -3.61 -11.47
CA GLY A 82 -4.76 -3.94 -10.04
C GLY A 82 -3.76 -5.01 -9.58
N LEU A 83 -3.61 -6.09 -10.35
CA LEU A 83 -2.62 -7.15 -10.12
C LEU A 83 -1.18 -6.62 -10.18
N VAL A 84 -0.87 -5.79 -11.17
CA VAL A 84 0.45 -5.17 -11.33
C VAL A 84 0.76 -4.26 -10.13
N GLY A 85 -0.22 -3.50 -9.63
CA GLY A 85 -0.03 -2.68 -8.43
C GLY A 85 0.36 -3.50 -7.19
N ILE A 86 -0.29 -4.64 -6.97
CA ILE A 86 0.06 -5.56 -5.88
C ILE A 86 1.43 -6.19 -6.11
N ALA A 87 1.70 -6.64 -7.34
CA ALA A 87 2.99 -7.23 -7.69
C ALA A 87 4.14 -6.26 -7.41
N VAL A 88 4.02 -5.00 -7.84
CA VAL A 88 5.04 -3.96 -7.60
C VAL A 88 5.21 -3.69 -6.10
N ALA A 89 4.14 -3.64 -5.31
CA ALA A 89 4.23 -3.43 -3.87
C ALA A 89 5.01 -4.55 -3.16
N LEU A 90 4.76 -5.81 -3.56
CA LEU A 90 5.51 -6.97 -3.07
C LEU A 90 6.98 -6.91 -3.53
N PHE A 91 7.22 -6.65 -4.81
CA PHE A 91 8.57 -6.54 -5.37
C PHE A 91 9.39 -5.44 -4.70
N ALA A 92 8.80 -4.28 -4.43
CA ALA A 92 9.49 -3.18 -3.75
C ALA A 92 10.02 -3.60 -2.37
N SER A 93 9.25 -4.42 -1.64
CA SER A 93 9.63 -4.92 -0.32
C SER A 93 10.81 -5.89 -0.40
N TYR A 94 10.78 -6.82 -1.37
CA TYR A 94 11.85 -7.77 -1.61
C TYR A 94 13.12 -7.12 -2.17
N ALA A 95 12.97 -6.17 -3.08
CA ALA A 95 14.09 -5.47 -3.71
C ALA A 95 14.95 -4.74 -2.68
N VAL A 96 14.33 -4.11 -1.66
CA VAL A 96 15.07 -3.44 -0.58
C VAL A 96 15.94 -4.44 0.21
N GLN A 97 15.40 -5.62 0.55
CA GLN A 97 16.18 -6.64 1.27
C GLN A 97 17.30 -7.24 0.42
N PHE A 98 17.04 -7.46 -0.87
CA PHE A 98 18.03 -7.95 -1.81
C PHE A 98 19.22 -6.99 -1.96
N VAL A 99 18.94 -5.69 -2.12
CA VAL A 99 19.99 -4.66 -2.20
C VAL A 99 20.73 -4.54 -0.87
N ALA A 100 20.04 -4.59 0.26
CA ALA A 100 20.66 -4.55 1.59
C ALA A 100 21.62 -5.75 1.81
N GLY A 101 21.24 -6.94 1.35
CA GLY A 101 22.06 -8.15 1.44
C GLY A 101 23.32 -8.13 0.56
N ILE A 102 23.29 -7.45 -0.59
CA ILE A 102 24.44 -7.33 -1.49
C ILE A 102 25.38 -6.20 -1.05
N VAL A 103 24.83 -5.08 -0.59
CA VAL A 103 25.60 -3.87 -0.27
C VAL A 103 26.15 -3.89 1.17
N GLY A 104 25.73 -4.84 2.01
CA GLY A 104 26.10 -4.87 3.43
C GLY A 104 25.54 -3.67 4.21
N GLY A 105 24.43 -3.10 3.73
CA GLY A 105 23.81 -1.91 4.28
C GLY A 105 23.06 -2.21 5.57
N SER A 106 23.77 -2.34 6.69
CA SER A 106 23.22 -2.52 8.04
C SER A 106 22.57 -1.26 8.64
N ALA A 107 22.46 -0.16 7.88
CA ALA A 107 21.96 1.13 8.38
C ALA A 107 20.49 1.10 8.85
N THR A 108 19.71 0.08 8.44
CA THR A 108 18.35 -0.12 8.97
C THR A 108 18.30 -0.98 10.24
N THR A 109 19.38 -1.67 10.60
CA THR A 109 19.43 -2.59 11.76
C THR A 109 20.00 -1.92 13.00
N SER A 110 20.83 -0.89 12.87
CA SER A 110 21.42 -0.17 14.02
C SER A 110 20.45 0.81 14.70
N CYS A 111 19.27 1.02 14.12
CA CYS A 111 18.26 1.98 14.56
C CYS A 111 16.87 1.31 14.59
N SER A 112 16.78 0.08 15.07
CA SER A 112 15.50 -0.55 15.43
C SER A 112 14.98 0.01 16.75
#